data_AF-A0A6P0VVW2-F1
#
_entry.id   AF-A0A6P0VVW2-F1
#
_cell.length_a   1.000
_cell.length_b   1.000
_cell.length_c   1.000
_cell.angle_alpha   90.00
_cell.angle_beta   90.00
_cell.angle_gamma   90.00
#
_symmetry.space_group_name_H-M   'P 1'
#
loop_
_entity.id
_entity.type
_entity.pdbx_description
1 polymer ?
#
loop_
_entity_poly.entity_id
_entity_poly.type
_entity_poly.pdbx_seq_one_letter_code
_entity_poly.pdbx_strand_id
1 'polypeptide(L)'
;MSTFSLTSLPSMYRILAILGNSQGINLAEDEHSLRKLPNVEIEWLREPSIKKLVSILWRREKWDILFFAGHSKSKEDLTTGNIAINSQDSLNLQVLKNPLKHVQQNGLKLAIFNSCDGLGLANALADLGVPYIIVMRESVPDQVAQDFLQFFLEGFSTGISLYKAFRKAREQLKYLEYPGAVQIPVIVQHPTAQPLIWPQRQYKDKIKDFDEQITEKCKITYN
;
A
#
# COMPACT_ATOMS: atom_id res chain seq x y z
N MET A 1 -0.55 23.00 -38.11
CA MET A 1 0.46 22.54 -37.14
C MET A 1 -0.29 21.84 -36.01
N SER A 2 -0.35 20.51 -36.05
CA SER A 2 -1.06 19.70 -35.05
C SER A 2 -0.13 19.46 -33.86
N THR A 3 -0.53 19.93 -32.69
CA THR A 3 0.14 19.68 -31.42
C THR A 3 -0.21 18.26 -30.96
N PHE A 4 0.76 17.36 -31.03
CA PHE A 4 0.65 16.04 -30.39
C PHE A 4 0.58 16.24 -28.88
N SER A 5 -0.61 15.99 -28.31
CA SER A 5 -0.77 15.86 -26.86
C SER A 5 -0.08 14.56 -26.44
N LEU A 6 1.01 14.67 -25.68
CA LEU A 6 1.60 13.54 -24.98
C LEU A 6 0.54 12.98 -24.04
N THR A 7 -0.08 11.87 -24.43
CA THR A 7 -0.91 11.06 -23.54
C THR A 7 -0.08 10.71 -22.31
N SER A 8 -0.35 11.35 -21.17
CA SER A 8 0.34 11.03 -19.91
C SER A 8 0.16 9.54 -19.66
N LEU A 9 1.26 8.79 -19.55
CA LEU A 9 1.21 7.40 -19.14
C LEU A 9 0.36 7.32 -17.85
N PRO A 10 -0.54 6.34 -17.71
CA PRO A 10 -1.31 6.19 -16.48
C PRO A 10 -0.34 6.19 -15.29
N SER A 11 -0.61 7.04 -14.29
CA SER A 11 0.29 7.19 -13.15
C SER A 11 0.41 5.85 -12.43
N MET A 12 1.54 5.17 -12.63
CA MET A 12 1.84 3.89 -12.02
C MET A 12 2.21 4.13 -10.55
N TYR A 13 1.58 3.41 -9.63
CA TYR A 13 2.02 3.43 -8.23
C TYR A 13 3.35 2.71 -8.11
N ARG A 14 4.27 3.28 -7.33
CA ARG A 14 5.52 2.61 -6.96
C ARG A 14 5.44 2.11 -5.53
N ILE A 15 5.71 0.82 -5.33
CA ILE A 15 5.72 0.18 -4.02
C ILE A 15 7.14 -0.23 -3.67
N LEU A 16 7.60 0.20 -2.50
CA LEU A 16 8.75 -0.41 -1.85
C LEU A 16 8.24 -1.51 -0.93
N ALA A 17 8.48 -2.77 -1.29
CA ALA A 17 8.02 -3.94 -0.55
C ALA A 17 9.18 -4.59 0.21
N ILE A 18 9.12 -4.56 1.54
CA ILE A 18 10.12 -5.12 2.43
C ILE A 18 9.55 -6.40 3.04
N LEU A 19 10.15 -7.53 2.70
CA LEU A 19 9.86 -8.83 3.30
C LEU A 19 10.98 -9.13 4.31
N GLY A 20 10.62 -9.05 5.59
CA GLY A 20 11.52 -9.23 6.72
C GLY A 20 11.76 -10.70 7.07
N ASN A 21 12.15 -10.94 8.32
CA ASN A 21 12.31 -12.29 8.84
C ASN A 21 11.00 -13.09 8.70
N SER A 22 11.08 -14.21 7.98
CA SER A 22 9.96 -15.11 7.68
C SER A 22 9.87 -16.33 8.59
N GLN A 23 10.71 -16.45 9.62
CA GLN A 23 10.74 -17.62 10.49
C GLN A 23 9.38 -17.86 11.15
N GLY A 24 8.70 -18.96 10.78
CA GLY A 24 7.40 -19.34 11.35
C GLY A 24 6.20 -18.59 10.78
N ILE A 25 6.36 -17.82 9.70
CA ILE A 25 5.28 -17.15 8.95
C ILE A 25 5.46 -17.36 7.44
N ASN A 26 4.39 -17.23 6.66
CA ASN A 26 4.41 -17.43 5.22
C ASN A 26 4.27 -16.12 4.44
N LEU A 27 5.39 -15.50 4.08
CA LEU A 27 5.37 -14.26 3.31
C LEU A 27 5.03 -14.44 1.81
N ALA A 28 4.82 -15.68 1.34
CA ALA A 28 4.52 -15.94 -0.07
C ALA A 28 3.13 -15.43 -0.47
N GLU A 29 2.15 -15.49 0.43
CA GLU A 29 0.79 -14.99 0.17
C GLU A 29 0.72 -13.46 0.14
N ASP A 30 1.51 -12.79 0.99
CA ASP A 30 1.72 -11.35 0.91
C ASP A 30 2.30 -10.96 -0.45
N GLU A 31 3.39 -11.64 -0.85
CA GLU A 31 4.04 -11.40 -2.13
C GLU A 31 3.08 -11.63 -3.31
N HIS A 32 2.30 -12.71 -3.28
CA HIS A 32 1.30 -13.03 -4.29
C HIS A 32 0.22 -11.95 -4.39
N SER A 33 -0.29 -11.47 -3.26
CA SER A 33 -1.30 -10.41 -3.19
C SER A 33 -0.82 -9.12 -3.83
N LEU A 34 0.42 -8.71 -3.56
CA LEU A 34 1.01 -7.52 -4.19
C LEU A 34 1.27 -7.71 -5.70
N ARG A 35 1.70 -8.90 -6.14
CA ARG A 35 1.98 -9.17 -7.56
C ARG A 35 0.75 -9.10 -8.45
N LYS A 36 -0.46 -9.29 -7.91
CA LYS A 36 -1.73 -9.18 -8.64
C LYS A 36 -2.16 -7.73 -8.89
N LEU A 37 -1.52 -6.75 -8.26
CA LEU A 37 -1.93 -5.35 -8.35
C LEU A 37 -1.74 -4.79 -9.78
N PRO A 38 -2.76 -4.11 -10.34
CA PRO A 38 -2.66 -3.51 -11.66
C PRO A 38 -1.96 -2.14 -11.62
N ASN A 39 -1.21 -1.81 -12.67
CA ASN A 39 -0.56 -0.50 -12.85
C ASN A 39 0.36 -0.13 -11.68
N VAL A 40 1.23 -1.06 -11.30
CA VAL A 40 2.19 -0.91 -10.20
C VAL A 40 3.61 -1.28 -10.64
N GLU A 41 4.60 -0.60 -10.08
CA GLU A 41 6.01 -1.02 -10.06
C GLU A 41 6.37 -1.39 -8.62
N ILE A 42 7.02 -2.53 -8.42
CA ILE A 42 7.39 -3.01 -7.08
C ILE A 42 8.89 -3.26 -7.00
N GLU A 43 9.59 -2.55 -6.11
CA GLU A 43 10.96 -2.89 -5.71
C GLU A 43 10.89 -3.79 -4.47
N TRP A 44 11.41 -5.02 -4.60
CA TRP A 44 11.40 -6.02 -3.55
C TRP A 44 12.71 -6.00 -2.76
N LEU A 45 12.60 -5.90 -1.43
CA LEU A 45 13.68 -6.12 -0.49
C LEU A 45 13.36 -7.33 0.38
N ARG A 46 13.94 -8.47 0.03
CA ARG A 46 13.83 -9.72 0.80
C ARG A 46 15.01 -9.82 1.74
N GLU A 47 14.71 -9.91 3.03
CA GLU A 47 15.68 -9.97 4.11
C GLU A 47 16.89 -9.03 3.92
N PRO A 48 16.67 -7.72 3.65
CA PRO A 48 17.78 -6.83 3.34
C PRO A 48 18.71 -6.64 4.53
N SER A 49 19.99 -6.38 4.27
CA SER A 49 20.87 -5.81 5.29
C SER A 49 20.45 -4.39 5.64
N ILE A 50 20.80 -3.93 6.84
CA ILE A 50 20.56 -2.54 7.29
C ILE A 50 21.11 -1.54 6.26
N LYS A 51 22.34 -1.75 5.78
CA LYS A 51 22.98 -0.88 4.78
C LYS A 51 22.17 -0.80 3.49
N LYS A 52 21.68 -1.94 2.99
CA LYS A 52 20.87 -1.99 1.76
C LYS A 52 19.54 -1.27 1.96
N LEU A 53 18.82 -1.56 3.04
CA LEU A 53 17.56 -0.90 3.37
C LEU A 53 17.73 0.62 3.45
N VAL A 54 18.66 1.10 4.29
CA VAL A 54 18.92 2.53 4.47
C VAL A 54 19.34 3.19 3.15
N SER A 55 20.18 2.54 2.34
CA SER A 55 20.58 3.09 1.03
C SER A 55 19.40 3.33 0.08
N ILE A 56 18.38 2.49 0.14
CA ILE A 56 17.18 2.60 -0.70
C ILE A 56 16.24 3.68 -0.17
N LEU A 57 16.04 3.73 1.15
CA LEU A 57 15.22 4.76 1.78
C LEU A 57 15.77 6.19 1.55
N TRP A 58 17.08 6.33 1.29
CA TRP A 58 17.71 7.61 0.93
C TRP A 58 17.71 7.93 -0.57
N ARG A 59 17.20 7.06 -1.44
CA ARG A 59 17.09 7.38 -2.86
C ARG A 59 16.07 8.49 -3.06
N ARG A 60 16.31 9.34 -4.05
CA ARG A 60 15.36 10.38 -4.51
C ARG A 60 14.13 9.82 -5.22
N GLU A 61 14.10 8.50 -5.41
CA GLU A 61 12.97 7.80 -5.99
C GLU A 61 11.71 7.99 -5.15
N LYS A 62 10.58 8.22 -5.84
CA LYS A 62 9.28 8.31 -5.20
C LYS A 62 8.71 6.92 -4.96
N TRP A 63 8.19 6.72 -3.75
CA TRP A 63 7.40 5.57 -3.36
C TRP A 63 6.00 6.06 -3.00
N ASP A 64 4.95 5.55 -3.65
CA ASP A 64 3.57 5.85 -3.27
C ASP A 64 3.13 5.00 -2.07
N ILE A 65 3.60 3.76 -2.01
CA ILE A 65 3.29 2.81 -0.93
C ILE A 65 4.59 2.22 -0.37
N LEU A 66 4.69 2.19 0.96
CA LEU A 66 5.68 1.42 1.69
C LEU A 66 4.97 0.20 2.28
N PHE A 67 5.42 -1.00 1.94
CA PHE A 67 4.88 -2.24 2.45
C PHE A 67 5.94 -2.98 3.27
N PHE A 68 5.56 -3.47 4.44
CA PHE A 68 6.36 -4.34 5.27
C PHE A 68 5.55 -5.56 5.69
N ALA A 69 6.12 -6.75 5.55
CA ALA A 69 5.63 -7.99 6.15
C ALA A 69 6.80 -8.76 6.75
N GLY A 70 6.60 -9.32 7.93
CA GLY A 70 7.67 -9.89 8.75
C GLY A 70 7.36 -9.77 10.24
N HIS A 71 8.27 -10.20 11.09
CA HIS A 71 8.10 -10.01 12.53
C HIS A 71 8.23 -8.54 12.94
N SER A 72 7.33 -8.08 13.80
CA SER A 72 7.45 -6.79 14.47
C SER A 72 7.01 -6.86 15.92
N LYS A 73 7.38 -5.84 16.69
CA LYS A 73 6.98 -5.70 18.09
C LYS A 73 6.96 -4.23 18.49
N SER A 74 5.90 -3.77 19.14
CA SER A 74 5.85 -2.44 19.74
C SER A 74 6.69 -2.39 21.02
N LYS A 75 7.21 -1.21 21.37
CA LYS A 75 7.67 -0.98 22.75
C LYS A 75 6.47 -0.96 23.70
N GLU A 76 6.71 -1.28 24.97
CA GLU A 76 5.67 -1.30 26.01
C GLU A 76 4.94 0.04 26.16
N ASP A 77 5.63 1.16 25.92
CA ASP A 77 5.08 2.51 25.96
C ASP A 77 4.36 2.95 24.66
N LEU A 78 4.31 2.08 23.65
CA LEU A 78 3.74 2.32 22.32
C LEU A 78 4.31 3.56 21.60
N THR A 79 5.45 4.09 22.01
CA THR A 79 6.09 5.26 21.37
C THR A 79 6.79 4.90 20.06
N THR A 80 7.14 3.63 19.90
CA THR A 80 7.80 3.10 18.71
C THR A 80 7.67 1.58 18.65
N GLY A 81 8.25 0.96 17.63
CA GLY A 81 8.36 -0.49 17.51
C GLY A 81 9.60 -0.89 16.72
N ASN A 82 9.86 -2.19 16.77
CA ASN A 82 10.94 -2.85 16.06
C ASN A 82 10.37 -3.67 14.90
N ILE A 83 11.10 -3.68 13.78
CA ILE A 83 10.84 -4.56 12.64
C ILE A 83 12.04 -5.49 12.43
N ALA A 84 11.80 -6.79 12.34
CA ALA A 84 12.83 -7.78 12.01
C ALA A 84 13.01 -7.79 10.49
N ILE A 85 14.02 -7.07 10.01
CA ILE A 85 14.22 -6.87 8.58
C ILE A 85 14.90 -8.07 7.91
N ASN A 86 15.52 -8.96 8.68
CA ASN A 86 16.07 -10.24 8.24
C ASN A 86 16.25 -11.15 9.47
N SER A 87 16.76 -12.37 9.29
CA SER A 87 16.92 -13.33 10.38
C SER A 87 17.85 -12.87 11.54
N GLN A 88 18.70 -11.86 11.33
CA GLN A 88 19.72 -11.40 12.29
C GLN A 88 19.44 -9.99 12.82
N ASP A 89 18.89 -9.12 11.99
CA ASP A 89 18.72 -7.69 12.26
C ASP A 89 17.27 -7.34 12.59
N SER A 90 17.09 -6.72 13.75
CA SER A 90 15.85 -6.04 14.15
C SER A 90 16.11 -4.56 14.34
N LEU A 91 15.36 -3.72 13.63
CA LEU A 91 15.53 -2.27 13.65
C LEU A 91 14.40 -1.58 14.38
N ASN A 92 14.75 -0.69 15.32
CA ASN A 92 13.80 0.25 15.88
C ASN A 92 13.44 1.33 14.84
N LEU A 93 12.16 1.64 14.67
CA LEU A 93 11.73 2.65 13.70
C LEU A 93 12.30 4.05 13.97
N GLN A 94 12.69 4.39 15.19
CA GLN A 94 13.37 5.66 15.47
C GLN A 94 14.73 5.75 14.78
N VAL A 95 15.44 4.63 14.59
CA VAL A 95 16.69 4.58 13.80
C VAL A 95 16.39 4.88 12.33
N LEU A 96 15.22 4.47 11.83
CA LEU A 96 14.76 4.72 10.47
C LEU A 96 14.02 6.05 10.31
N LYS A 97 13.90 6.87 11.36
CA LYS A 97 13.13 8.13 11.36
C LYS A 97 13.51 9.06 10.21
N ASN A 98 14.81 9.35 10.06
CA ASN A 98 15.28 10.27 9.03
C ASN A 98 15.13 9.67 7.60
N PRO A 99 15.54 8.42 7.34
CA PRO A 99 15.27 7.78 6.05
C PRO A 99 13.77 7.72 5.70
N LEU A 100 12.91 7.35 6.64
CA LEU A 100 11.45 7.28 6.40
C LEU A 100 10.84 8.67 6.18
N LYS A 101 11.33 9.69 6.89
CA LYS A 101 10.95 11.08 6.62
C LYS A 101 11.36 11.52 5.21
N HIS A 102 12.53 11.10 4.73
CA HIS A 102 12.94 11.37 3.35
C HIS A 102 11.96 10.72 2.34
N VAL A 103 11.59 9.45 2.55
CA VAL A 103 10.58 8.77 1.73
C VAL A 103 9.23 9.49 1.79
N GLN A 104 8.82 9.94 2.98
CA GLN A 104 7.58 10.70 3.16
C GLN A 104 7.58 12.02 2.38
N GLN A 105 8.67 12.78 2.47
CA GLN A 105 8.85 14.05 1.76
C GLN A 105 8.88 13.87 0.24
N ASN A 106 9.30 12.70 -0.24
CA ASN A 106 9.30 12.35 -1.66
C ASN A 106 7.94 11.83 -2.17
N GLY A 107 6.88 11.86 -1.33
CA GLY A 107 5.50 11.64 -1.76
C GLY A 107 4.89 10.29 -1.36
N LEU A 108 5.32 9.72 -0.24
CA LEU A 108 4.66 8.55 0.36
C LEU A 108 3.21 8.88 0.70
N LYS A 109 2.29 8.01 0.27
CA LYS A 109 0.84 8.18 0.50
C LYS A 109 0.30 7.18 1.51
N LEU A 110 0.82 5.97 1.50
CA LEU A 110 0.34 4.86 2.32
C LEU A 110 1.52 4.03 2.84
N ALA A 111 1.49 3.70 4.12
CA ALA A 111 2.34 2.67 4.68
C ALA A 111 1.49 1.50 5.18
N ILE A 112 1.85 0.27 4.84
CA ILE A 112 1.16 -0.94 5.28
C ILE A 112 2.19 -1.81 6.00
N PHE A 113 1.96 -2.06 7.28
CA PHE A 113 2.74 -3.00 8.08
C PHE A 113 1.85 -4.21 8.37
N ASN A 114 1.94 -5.20 7.49
CA ASN A 114 1.24 -6.48 7.61
C ASN A 114 2.03 -7.40 8.55
N SER A 115 2.16 -6.98 9.80
CA SER A 115 2.99 -7.62 10.80
C SER A 115 2.33 -7.57 12.18
N CYS A 116 2.65 -8.52 13.05
CA CYS A 116 2.06 -8.62 14.38
C CYS A 116 2.48 -7.41 15.25
N ASP A 117 1.52 -6.83 15.99
CA ASP A 117 1.75 -5.72 16.93
C ASP A 117 2.40 -4.46 16.29
N GLY A 118 1.56 -3.69 15.60
CA GLY A 118 1.98 -2.49 14.87
C GLY A 118 1.54 -1.16 15.48
N LEU A 119 0.95 -1.12 16.69
CA LEU A 119 0.50 0.16 17.28
C LEU A 119 1.65 1.14 17.52
N GLY A 120 2.75 0.67 18.10
CA GLY A 120 3.95 1.48 18.27
C GLY A 120 4.59 1.88 16.93
N LEU A 121 4.42 1.05 15.89
CA LEU A 121 4.86 1.40 14.53
C LEU A 121 4.00 2.53 13.95
N ALA A 122 2.68 2.44 14.11
CA ALA A 122 1.75 3.44 13.60
C ALA A 122 1.98 4.81 14.25
N ASN A 123 2.23 4.87 15.56
CA ASN A 123 2.57 6.11 16.25
C ASN A 123 3.87 6.71 15.70
N ALA A 124 4.94 5.91 15.59
CA ALA A 124 6.22 6.38 15.07
C ALA A 124 6.12 6.92 13.64
N LEU A 125 5.27 6.33 12.79
CA LEU A 125 5.03 6.76 11.41
C LEU A 125 4.10 7.97 11.31
N ALA A 126 3.11 8.07 12.20
CA ALA A 126 2.20 9.21 12.26
C ALA A 126 2.98 10.50 12.57
N ASP A 127 3.96 10.41 13.47
CA ASP A 127 4.89 11.51 13.78
C ASP A 127 5.73 11.98 12.58
N LEU A 128 5.86 11.16 11.53
CA LEU A 128 6.56 11.52 10.29
C LEU A 128 5.65 12.22 9.27
N GLY A 129 4.34 12.30 9.53
CA GLY A 129 3.37 12.89 8.61
C GLY A 129 3.02 11.96 7.43
N VAL A 130 3.10 10.63 7.62
CA VAL A 130 2.60 9.68 6.62
C VAL A 130 1.07 9.82 6.53
N PRO A 131 0.48 10.05 5.35
CA PRO A 131 -0.96 10.36 5.25
C PRO A 131 -1.88 9.24 5.74
N TYR A 132 -1.56 8.00 5.37
CA TYR A 132 -2.31 6.81 5.76
C TYR A 132 -1.35 5.71 6.20
N ILE A 133 -1.67 5.06 7.31
CA ILE A 133 -0.93 3.93 7.84
C ILE A 133 -1.92 2.82 8.17
N ILE A 134 -1.66 1.60 7.69
CA ILE A 134 -2.42 0.40 8.03
C ILE A 134 -1.51 -0.52 8.83
N VAL A 135 -1.96 -0.95 10.00
CA VAL A 135 -1.25 -1.90 10.86
C VAL A 135 -2.20 -2.92 11.49
N MET A 136 -1.66 -4.00 12.05
CA MET A 136 -2.38 -4.88 12.96
C MET A 136 -2.24 -4.38 14.39
N ARG A 137 -3.36 -4.13 15.08
CA ARG A 137 -3.38 -3.61 16.45
C ARG A 137 -2.76 -4.56 17.47
N GLU A 138 -2.94 -5.84 17.25
CA GLU A 138 -2.59 -6.93 18.16
C GLU A 138 -1.92 -8.06 17.38
N SER A 139 -1.36 -9.03 18.09
CA SER A 139 -0.88 -10.26 17.46
C SER A 139 -2.04 -11.02 16.84
N VAL A 140 -1.84 -11.52 15.63
CA VAL A 140 -2.85 -12.30 14.88
C VAL A 140 -2.23 -13.54 14.27
N PRO A 141 -3.02 -14.59 14.02
CA PRO A 141 -2.62 -15.63 13.10
C PRO A 141 -2.22 -15.01 11.75
N ASP A 142 -1.14 -15.53 11.17
CA ASP A 142 -0.58 -15.07 9.89
C ASP A 142 -1.66 -15.01 8.78
N GLN A 143 -2.53 -16.03 8.75
CA GLN A 143 -3.64 -16.12 7.80
C GLN A 143 -4.62 -14.93 7.89
N VAL A 144 -4.88 -14.40 9.09
CA VAL A 144 -5.76 -13.23 9.27
C VAL A 144 -5.15 -11.99 8.60
N ALA A 145 -3.84 -11.81 8.76
CA ALA A 145 -3.12 -10.70 8.14
C ALA A 145 -3.07 -10.85 6.61
N GLN A 146 -2.86 -12.06 6.10
CA GLN A 146 -2.87 -12.38 4.67
C GLN A 146 -4.26 -12.17 4.05
N ASP A 147 -5.31 -12.72 4.65
CA ASP A 147 -6.69 -12.59 4.16
C ASP A 147 -7.11 -11.13 4.13
N PHE A 148 -6.79 -10.37 5.19
CA PHE A 148 -7.04 -8.94 5.22
C PHE A 148 -6.33 -8.22 4.07
N LEU A 149 -5.03 -8.46 3.91
CA LEU A 149 -4.21 -7.81 2.90
C LEU A 149 -4.77 -8.10 1.50
N GLN A 150 -5.11 -9.36 1.22
CA GLN A 150 -5.70 -9.76 -0.04
C GLN A 150 -7.01 -9.00 -0.30
N PHE A 151 -8.00 -9.08 0.61
CA PHE A 151 -9.29 -8.41 0.42
C PHE A 151 -9.14 -6.89 0.30
N PHE A 152 -8.21 -6.30 1.05
CA PHE A 152 -7.93 -4.87 1.00
C PHE A 152 -7.35 -4.48 -0.36
N LEU A 153 -6.31 -5.16 -0.84
CA LEU A 153 -5.64 -4.85 -2.10
C LEU A 153 -6.54 -5.10 -3.32
N GLU A 154 -7.29 -6.22 -3.31
CA GLU A 154 -8.29 -6.51 -4.35
C GLU A 154 -9.36 -5.41 -4.40
N GLY A 155 -9.91 -5.03 -3.24
CA GLY A 155 -10.88 -3.94 -3.17
C GLY A 155 -10.28 -2.60 -3.60
N PHE A 156 -9.14 -2.21 -3.03
CA PHE A 156 -8.54 -0.90 -3.24
C PHE A 156 -8.12 -0.68 -4.69
N SER A 157 -7.55 -1.70 -5.35
CA SER A 157 -7.10 -1.62 -6.74
C SER A 157 -8.23 -1.43 -7.77
N THR A 158 -9.50 -1.66 -7.39
CA THR A 158 -10.67 -1.33 -8.23
C THR A 158 -10.96 0.17 -8.36
N GLY A 159 -10.26 1.03 -7.60
CA GLY A 159 -10.42 2.48 -7.67
C GLY A 159 -11.41 3.08 -6.68
N ILE A 160 -12.00 2.26 -5.80
CA ILE A 160 -12.72 2.78 -4.64
C ILE A 160 -11.77 3.47 -3.65
N SER A 161 -12.30 4.33 -2.78
CA SER A 161 -11.49 4.99 -1.76
C SER A 161 -10.86 3.99 -0.80
N LEU A 162 -9.66 4.33 -0.31
CA LEU A 162 -8.90 3.52 0.64
C LEU A 162 -9.77 3.12 1.85
N TYR A 163 -10.50 4.07 2.43
CA TYR A 163 -11.40 3.80 3.55
C TYR A 163 -12.51 2.80 3.21
N LYS A 164 -13.08 2.89 2.02
CA LYS A 164 -14.14 1.97 1.57
C LYS A 164 -13.58 0.57 1.35
N ALA A 165 -12.39 0.45 0.73
CA ALA A 165 -11.70 -0.81 0.58
C ALA A 165 -11.36 -1.45 1.94
N PHE A 166 -10.80 -0.66 2.86
CA PHE A 166 -10.46 -1.08 4.21
C PHE A 166 -11.67 -1.62 4.98
N ARG A 167 -12.79 -0.88 4.96
CA ARG A 167 -14.04 -1.31 5.61
C ARG A 167 -14.55 -2.62 5.02
N LYS A 168 -14.57 -2.74 3.68
CA LYS A 168 -15.00 -3.97 3.00
C LYS A 168 -14.10 -5.16 3.33
N ALA A 169 -12.79 -4.97 3.42
CA ALA A 169 -11.85 -6.03 3.81
C ALA A 169 -12.15 -6.53 5.23
N ARG A 170 -12.36 -5.62 6.19
CA ARG A 170 -12.77 -5.98 7.56
C ARG A 170 -14.14 -6.67 7.62
N GLU A 171 -15.08 -6.27 6.77
CA GLU A 171 -16.38 -6.93 6.66
C GLU A 171 -16.24 -8.36 6.12
N GLN A 172 -15.35 -8.61 5.15
CA GLN A 172 -15.07 -9.94 4.64
C GLN A 172 -14.43 -10.85 5.68
N LEU A 173 -13.51 -10.34 6.50
CA LEU A 173 -12.94 -11.08 7.64
C LEU A 173 -14.00 -11.59 8.63
N LYS A 174 -15.18 -10.95 8.74
CA LYS A 174 -16.26 -11.40 9.65
C LYS A 174 -16.80 -12.78 9.27
N TYR A 175 -16.71 -13.14 8.01
CA TYR A 175 -17.25 -14.38 7.46
C TYR A 175 -16.21 -15.51 7.47
N LEU A 176 -15.00 -15.23 7.96
CA LEU A 176 -13.99 -16.22 8.26
C LEU A 176 -14.12 -16.63 9.74
N GLU A 177 -13.72 -17.86 10.06
CA GLU A 177 -13.83 -18.43 11.42
C GLU A 177 -12.78 -17.85 12.40
N TYR A 178 -12.67 -16.52 12.47
CA TYR A 178 -11.73 -15.81 13.34
C TYR A 178 -12.47 -14.88 14.31
N PRO A 179 -12.79 -15.34 15.53
CA PRO A 179 -13.43 -14.50 16.54
C PRO A 179 -12.62 -13.22 16.79
N GLY A 180 -13.23 -12.04 16.56
CA GLY A 180 -12.60 -10.75 16.86
C GLY A 180 -11.58 -10.22 15.84
N ALA A 181 -11.19 -11.00 14.82
CA ALA A 181 -10.19 -10.59 13.81
C ALA A 181 -10.51 -9.29 13.08
N VAL A 182 -11.81 -9.01 12.95
CA VAL A 182 -12.37 -7.83 12.31
C VAL A 182 -11.92 -6.54 12.97
N GLN A 183 -11.52 -6.55 14.25
CA GLN A 183 -11.07 -5.35 14.96
C GLN A 183 -9.57 -5.10 14.87
N ILE A 184 -8.82 -6.03 14.30
CA ILE A 184 -7.37 -6.07 14.43
C ILE A 184 -6.69 -5.18 13.39
N PRO A 185 -7.07 -5.20 12.10
CA PRO A 185 -6.59 -4.19 11.16
C PRO A 185 -7.11 -2.82 11.58
N VAL A 186 -6.18 -1.88 11.76
CA VAL A 186 -6.46 -0.48 12.08
C VAL A 186 -5.83 0.43 11.05
N ILE A 187 -6.51 1.55 10.81
CA ILE A 187 -6.01 2.61 9.95
C ILE A 187 -5.78 3.87 10.79
N VAL A 188 -4.59 4.43 10.66
CA VAL A 188 -4.24 5.75 11.19
C VAL A 188 -4.19 6.72 10.02
N GLN A 189 -4.89 7.84 10.14
CA GLN A 189 -4.94 8.89 9.13
C GLN A 189 -4.37 10.18 9.71
N HIS A 190 -3.49 10.81 8.96
CA HIS A 190 -3.04 12.16 9.26
C HIS A 190 -4.21 13.16 9.04
N PRO A 191 -4.46 14.14 9.92
CA PRO A 191 -5.62 15.04 9.82
C PRO A 191 -5.76 15.79 8.49
N THR A 192 -4.63 16.03 7.81
CA THR A 192 -4.59 16.75 6.52
C THR A 192 -4.59 15.83 5.30
N ALA A 193 -4.67 14.50 5.49
CA ALA A 193 -4.61 13.53 4.41
C ALA A 193 -5.81 13.65 3.47
N GLN A 194 -5.51 13.81 2.18
CA GLN A 194 -6.52 13.86 1.12
C GLN A 194 -7.00 12.44 0.77
N PRO A 195 -8.26 12.27 0.33
CA PRO A 195 -8.78 10.96 -0.06
C PRO A 195 -7.86 10.22 -1.03
N LEU A 196 -7.47 9.00 -0.66
CA LEU A 196 -6.62 8.15 -1.49
C LEU A 196 -7.46 7.13 -2.28
N ILE A 197 -7.27 7.10 -3.59
CA ILE A 197 -7.86 6.13 -4.54
C ILE A 197 -6.74 5.45 -5.33
N TRP A 198 -6.99 4.25 -5.86
CA TRP A 198 -6.07 3.61 -6.78
C TRP A 198 -6.15 4.27 -8.18
N PRO A 199 -5.02 4.54 -8.86
CA PRO A 199 -5.03 5.13 -10.19
C PRO A 199 -5.75 4.22 -11.17
N GLN A 200 -6.81 4.74 -11.78
CA GLN A 200 -7.49 4.07 -12.87
C GLN A 200 -6.89 4.52 -14.20
N ARG A 201 -6.79 3.60 -15.17
CA ARG A 201 -6.52 4.02 -16.56
C ARG A 201 -7.63 4.99 -16.95
N GLN A 202 -7.27 6.24 -17.26
CA GLN A 202 -8.19 7.15 -17.93
C GLN A 202 -8.44 6.57 -19.32
N TYR A 203 -9.58 5.91 -19.55
CA TYR A 203 -10.09 5.65 -20.89
C TYR A 203 -10.52 6.98 -21.51
N LYS A 204 -9.57 7.78 -22.02
CA LYS A 204 -9.88 9.02 -22.73
C LYS A 204 -10.21 8.82 -24.22
N ASP A 205 -10.06 7.61 -24.76
CA ASP A 205 -10.14 7.41 -26.22
C ASP A 205 -11.38 6.67 -26.74
N LYS A 206 -12.36 6.34 -25.89
CA LYS A 206 -13.61 5.69 -26.37
C LYS A 206 -14.81 6.62 -26.58
N ILE A 207 -14.72 7.89 -26.19
CA ILE A 207 -15.81 8.86 -26.42
C ILE A 207 -15.66 9.51 -27.81
N LYS A 208 -14.44 9.70 -28.32
CA LYS A 208 -14.22 10.27 -29.66
C LYS A 208 -14.65 9.32 -30.79
N ASP A 209 -14.37 8.02 -30.67
CA ASP A 209 -14.80 7.02 -31.65
C ASP A 209 -16.33 6.82 -31.68
N PHE A 210 -17.02 7.07 -30.57
CA PHE A 210 -18.47 6.93 -30.49
C PHE A 210 -19.19 8.13 -31.11
N ASP A 211 -18.68 9.36 -30.89
CA ASP A 211 -19.25 10.57 -31.49
C ASP A 211 -18.97 10.69 -33.00
N GLU A 212 -17.80 10.25 -33.48
CA GLU A 212 -17.52 10.22 -34.93
C GLU A 212 -18.40 9.19 -35.66
N GLN A 213 -18.61 8.00 -35.08
CA GLN A 213 -19.48 6.97 -35.69
C GLN A 213 -20.97 7.35 -35.70
N ILE A 214 -21.45 8.16 -34.75
CA ILE A 214 -22.82 8.67 -34.76
C ILE A 214 -22.97 9.78 -35.82
N THR A 215 -21.97 10.66 -35.95
CA THR A 215 -22.01 11.76 -36.93
C THR A 215 -21.94 11.26 -38.38
N GLU A 216 -21.27 10.13 -38.62
CA GLU A 216 -21.18 9.50 -39.94
C GLU A 216 -22.46 8.70 -40.31
N LYS A 217 -23.10 8.05 -39.33
CA LYS A 217 -24.38 7.34 -39.55
C LYS A 217 -25.60 8.25 -39.71
N CYS A 218 -25.58 9.47 -39.18
CA CYS A 218 -26.69 10.43 -39.32
C CYS A 218 -26.67 11.24 -40.62
N LYS A 219 -25.67 11.07 -41.50
CA LYS A 219 -25.59 11.79 -42.79
C LYS A 219 -26.27 11.08 -43.96
N ILE A 220 -26.89 9.93 -43.77
CA ILE A 220 -27.51 9.15 -44.87
C ILE A 220 -29.00 8.94 -44.61
N THR A 221 -29.81 10.00 -44.64
CA THR A 221 -31.26 9.87 -44.97
C THR A 221 -31.86 11.21 -45.43
N TYR A 222 -31.51 11.66 -46.63
CA TYR A 222 -32.38 12.53 -47.43
C TYR A 222 -32.10 12.23 -48.91
N ASN A 223 -32.90 11.34 -49.48
CA ASN A 223 -33.29 11.28 -50.89
C ASN A 223 -34.50 10.34 -50.99
#